data_AF-A0A2M7UGP3-F1
#
_entry.id   AF-A0A2M7UGP3-F1
#
_cell.length_a   1.000
_cell.length_b   1.000
_cell.length_c   1.000
_cell.angle_alpha   90.00
_cell.angle_beta   90.00
_cell.angle_gamma   90.00
#
_symmetry.space_group_name_H-M   'P 1'
#
loop_
_entity.id
_entity.type
_entity.pdbx_description
1 polymer ?
#
loop_
_entity_poly.entity_id
_entity_poly.type
_entity_poly.pdbx_seq_one_letter_code
_entity_poly.pdbx_strand_id
1 'polypeptide(L)' 'IYSTIDQNNMDVVLLEKAPKIGVYTPPDKAPWDDAVTLALTYAEINYDKLWDADVLDGKLADYDW' A
#
# COMPACT_ATOMS: atom_id res chain seq x y z
N ILE A 1 -4.82 34.40 -5.53
CA ILE A 1 -4.13 33.10 -5.31
C ILE A 1 -3.86 32.41 -6.65
N TYR A 2 -4.87 32.21 -7.51
CA TYR A 2 -4.68 31.63 -8.86
C TYR A 2 -3.71 32.42 -9.76
N SER A 3 -3.68 33.75 -9.68
CA SER A 3 -2.80 34.59 -10.53
C SER A 3 -1.30 34.52 -10.18
N THR A 4 -0.91 34.01 -9.01
CA THR A 4 0.50 33.91 -8.60
C THR A 4 1.15 32.62 -9.10
N ILE A 5 0.33 31.59 -9.35
CA ILE A 5 0.77 30.27 -9.82
C ILE A 5 1.11 30.36 -11.32
N ASP A 6 0.34 31.07 -12.14
CA ASP A 6 0.62 31.22 -13.58
C ASP A 6 1.92 31.98 -13.89
N GLN A 7 2.41 32.82 -12.97
CA GLN A 7 3.63 33.63 -13.20
C GLN A 7 4.93 32.93 -12.81
N ASN A 8 4.84 31.81 -12.08
CA ASN A 8 5.99 30.98 -11.75
C ASN A 8 5.78 29.67 -12.48
N ASN A 9 6.77 29.19 -13.25
CA ASN A 9 6.72 27.90 -13.95
C ASN A 9 6.70 26.71 -12.96
N MET A 10 5.66 26.65 -12.13
CA MET A 10 5.42 25.65 -11.10
C MET A 10 4.40 24.68 -11.67
N ASP A 11 4.89 23.50 -12.03
CA ASP A 11 4.04 22.41 -12.47
C ASP A 11 3.19 21.91 -11.29
N VAL A 12 1.88 21.80 -11.50
CA VAL A 12 0.97 21.27 -10.48
C VAL A 12 1.08 19.75 -10.53
N VAL A 13 1.89 19.17 -9.64
CA VAL A 13 1.99 17.72 -9.50
C VAL A 13 0.82 17.22 -8.65
N LEU A 14 -0.06 16.42 -9.24
CA LEU A 14 -1.08 15.67 -8.51
C LEU A 14 -0.38 14.60 -7.68
N LEU A 15 -0.53 14.65 -6.36
CA LEU A 15 -0.03 13.59 -5.48
C LEU A 15 -0.88 12.34 -5.67
N GLU A 16 -0.29 11.28 -6.21
CA GLU A 16 -0.94 9.98 -6.30
C GLU A 16 -1.17 9.43 -4.89
N LYS A 17 -2.36 8.86 -4.66
CA LYS A 17 -2.69 8.20 -3.40
C LYS A 17 -1.82 6.94 -3.29
N ALA A 18 -1.16 6.76 -2.15
CA ALA A 18 -0.39 5.54 -1.91
C ALA A 18 -1.30 4.30 -2.04
N PRO A 19 -0.88 3.27 -2.78
CA PRO A 19 -1.69 2.07 -3.00
C PRO A 19 -1.86 1.32 -1.67
N LYS A 20 -3.04 0.75 -1.47
CA LYS A 20 -3.28 -0.18 -0.37
C LYS A 20 -2.78 -1.57 -0.73
N ILE A 21 -1.81 -2.07 0.00
CA ILE A 21 -1.16 -3.37 -0.25
C ILE A 21 -1.70 -4.42 0.74
N GLY A 22 -2.18 -5.55 0.22
CA GLY A 22 -2.55 -6.73 0.99
C GLY A 22 -1.58 -7.89 0.72
N VAL A 23 -1.02 -8.49 1.77
CA VAL A 23 -0.13 -9.65 1.69
C VAL A 23 -0.85 -10.89 2.19
N TYR A 24 -1.04 -11.87 1.31
CA TYR A 24 -1.62 -13.15 1.69
C TYR A 24 -0.61 -14.01 2.45
N THR A 25 -0.82 -14.21 3.75
CA THR A 25 0.14 -14.93 4.61
C THR A 25 -0.55 -15.68 5.75
N PRO A 26 -0.16 -16.93 6.04
CA PRO A 26 -0.73 -17.69 7.16
C PRO A 26 -0.36 -17.07 8.51
N PRO A 27 -1.24 -17.16 9.53
CA PRO A 27 -0.99 -16.58 10.85
C PRO A 27 0.20 -17.21 11.58
N ASP A 28 0.53 -18.47 11.27
CA ASP A 28 1.54 -19.26 11.99
C ASP A 28 2.95 -19.18 11.36
N LYS A 29 3.20 -18.26 10.42
CA LYS A 29 4.49 -18.15 9.75
C LYS A 29 5.51 -17.37 10.58
N ALA A 30 6.76 -17.84 10.60
CA ALA A 30 7.84 -17.09 11.22
C ALA A 30 8.22 -15.87 10.35
N PRO A 31 8.66 -14.75 10.96
CA PRO A 31 8.94 -13.50 10.22
C PRO A 31 10.03 -13.62 9.15
N TRP A 32 10.98 -14.56 9.30
CA TRP A 32 12.04 -14.81 8.33
C TRP A 32 11.62 -15.73 7.18
N ASP A 33 10.46 -16.37 7.27
CA ASP A 33 9.91 -17.25 6.22
C ASP A 33 9.09 -16.48 5.17
N ASP A 34 9.02 -15.15 5.28
CA ASP A 34 8.25 -14.27 4.40
C ASP A 34 9.08 -13.04 3.97
N ALA A 35 9.82 -13.22 2.88
CA ALA A 35 10.67 -12.18 2.29
C ALA A 35 9.88 -10.93 1.87
N VAL A 36 8.59 -11.07 1.55
CA VAL A 36 7.75 -9.95 1.10
C VAL A 36 7.42 -9.05 2.29
N THR A 37 6.94 -9.62 3.39
CA THR A 37 6.67 -8.83 4.61
C THR A 37 7.94 -8.20 5.18
N LEU A 38 9.07 -8.89 5.10
CA LEU A 38 10.36 -8.37 5.55
C LEU A 38 10.79 -7.15 4.72
N ALA A 39 10.69 -7.23 3.39
CA ALA A 39 11.04 -6.14 2.49
C ALA A 39 10.14 -4.91 2.70
N LEU A 40 8.82 -5.11 2.81
CA LEU A 40 7.86 -4.03 3.04
C LEU A 40 8.09 -3.36 4.40
N THR A 41 8.35 -4.16 5.44
CA THR A 41 8.64 -3.64 6.78
C THR A 41 9.95 -2.84 6.79
N TYR A 42 11.00 -3.34 6.12
CA TYR A 42 12.27 -2.63 6.01
C TYR A 42 12.14 -1.31 5.23
N ALA A 43 11.28 -1.28 4.22
CA ALA A 43 10.99 -0.08 3.42
C ALA A 43 9.97 0.88 4.07
N GLU A 44 9.48 0.57 5.29
CA GLU A 44 8.43 1.32 6.00
C GLU A 44 7.14 1.51 5.17
N ILE A 45 6.83 0.52 4.32
CA ILE A 45 5.62 0.50 3.50
C ILE A 45 4.51 -0.18 4.32
N ASN A 46 3.37 0.51 4.45
CA ASN A 46 2.19 -0.06 5.11
C ASN A 46 1.58 -1.18 4.26
N TYR A 47 1.26 -2.30 4.90
CA TYR A 47 0.56 -3.43 4.28
C TYR A 47 -0.33 -4.12 5.31
N ASP A 48 -1.41 -4.73 4.83
CA ASP A 48 -2.28 -5.59 5.63
C ASP A 48 -1.95 -7.06 5.37
N LYS A 49 -2.18 -7.91 6.36
CA LYS A 49 -2.08 -9.36 6.21
C LYS A 49 -3.46 -9.93 6.00
N LEU A 50 -3.61 -10.78 4.98
CA LEU A 50 -4.86 -11.44 4.65
C LEU A 50 -4.68 -12.95 4.74
N TRP A 51 -5.67 -13.64 5.30
CA TRP A 51 -5.74 -15.09 5.30
C TRP A 51 -7.04 -15.60 4.67
N ASP A 52 -7.20 -16.91 4.57
CA ASP A 52 -8.36 -17.58 3.98
C ASP A 52 -9.70 -16.97 4.43
N ALA A 53 -9.85 -16.71 5.73
CA ALA A 53 -11.08 -16.13 6.25
C ALA A 53 -11.36 -14.73 5.68
N ASP A 54 -10.32 -13.89 5.52
CA ASP A 54 -10.43 -12.53 4.99
C ASP A 54 -10.71 -12.50 3.49
N VAL A 55 -10.10 -13.43 2.75
CA VAL A 55 -10.32 -13.60 1.31
C VAL A 55 -11.76 -14.07 1.06
N LEU A 56 -12.23 -15.05 1.82
CA LEU A 56 -13.59 -15.58 1.71
C LEU A 56 -14.66 -14.56 2.14
N ASP A 57 -14.32 -13.62 3.03
CA ASP A 57 -15.16 -12.49 3.44
C ASP A 57 -15.18 -11.35 2.40
N GLY A 58 -14.43 -11.46 1.30
CA GLY A 58 -14.45 -10.53 0.18
C GLY A 58 -13.54 -9.31 0.34
N LYS A 59 -12.62 -9.30 1.31
CA LYS A 59 -11.73 -8.16 1.59
C LYS A 59 -10.74 -7.83 0.48
N LEU A 60 -10.57 -8.72 -0.51
CA LEU A 60 -9.70 -8.46 -1.68
C LEU A 60 -10.11 -7.22 -2.47
N ALA A 61 -11.39 -6.82 -2.45
CA ALA A 61 -11.87 -5.64 -3.17
C ALA A 61 -11.36 -4.32 -2.58
N ASP A 62 -10.81 -4.32 -1.35
CA ASP A 62 -10.33 -3.12 -0.67
C ASP A 62 -8.89 -2.74 -1.01
N TYR A 63 -8.19 -3.61 -1.74
CA TYR A 63 -6.79 -3.46 -2.09
C TYR A 63 -6.61 -3.10 -3.55
N ASP A 64 -5.61 -2.27 -3.80
CA ASP A 64 -5.24 -1.84 -5.13
C ASP A 64 -4.29 -2.91 -5.70
N TRP A 65 -4.71 -3.56 -6.79
CA TRP A 65 -3.99 -4.63 -7.48
C TRP A 65 -3.46 -4.17 -8.83
#